data_AF-A0A2I2FNI9-F1
#
_entry.id   AF-A0A2I2FNI9-F1
#
_cell.length_a   1.000
_cell.length_b   1.000
_cell.length_c   1.000
_cell.angle_alpha   90.00
_cell.angle_beta   90.00
_cell.angle_gamma   90.00
#
_symmetry.space_group_name_H-M   'P 1'
#
loop_
_entity.id
_entity.type
_entity.pdbx_description
1 polymer ?
#
loop_
_entity_poly.entity_id
_entity_poly.type
_entity_poly.pdbx_seq_one_letter_code
_entity_poly.pdbx_strand_id
1 'polypeptide(L)'
;MDDVTARLLKGLDVDFNEKPNRTQWEWHRVKHSFSIRKRKKVIDDLRRWNDDLRRAVEKPEMPAEDDSGTVQKLKRRFNIERCNSIRQCLSSLHRALERGFGCACSPPHQAAIDLDWETIESSEAKSFKIALSYGTHSQTPQLLDIWRKLHVTPHSPSKISSSVPNLQIPPPTSVRASSPSSLRSKIPHFRFPSLSRTPSPPPTPSVLSSASTAVSATASTEITSLCHISDTAFNLWTLEGFLKDSDEDQGRQFSFDHNQPDLPEIIKAVPLKSLLLSHEQPARRQAPYVPLSAEQRYGMAASAAWSVLHLSGSPWLGDRWDEEQTNIFLERKKGDGEIFSRYPCASYRFLPPTSPEQPVADDFSYLIPNRTVFALGVLLIELCINRPFANIRQTSESLTAALQLDYYQDVVSKLEEVRLIAGDSYGDAAERCVKFTFPGRDLYKNFIFSQFRQQFYDGVVAPVQATYLRFQD
;
A
#
# COMPACT_ATOMS: atom_id res chain seq x y z
N MET A 1 34.09 -31.92 -41.99
CA MET A 1 34.35 -30.49 -42.24
C MET A 1 32.99 -29.81 -42.18
N ASP A 2 32.76 -28.92 -41.23
CA ASP A 2 31.39 -28.41 -40.94
C ASP A 2 30.79 -27.66 -42.13
N ASP A 3 29.47 -27.77 -42.33
CA ASP A 3 28.74 -27.16 -43.46
C ASP A 3 28.91 -25.63 -43.53
N VAL A 4 29.01 -24.98 -42.36
CA VAL A 4 29.32 -23.55 -42.22
C VAL A 4 30.72 -23.23 -42.77
N THR A 5 31.67 -24.16 -42.61
CA THR A 5 33.05 -24.03 -43.09
C THR A 5 33.10 -24.14 -44.60
N ALA A 6 32.33 -25.06 -45.20
CA ALA A 6 32.26 -25.20 -46.66
C ALA A 6 31.65 -23.95 -47.33
N ARG A 7 30.64 -23.33 -46.71
CA ARG A 7 29.99 -22.10 -47.22
C ARG A 7 30.89 -20.88 -47.13
N LEU A 8 31.64 -20.72 -46.04
CA LEU A 8 32.62 -19.63 -45.88
C LEU A 8 33.77 -19.76 -46.90
N LEU A 9 34.24 -20.98 -47.15
CA LEU A 9 35.29 -21.24 -48.14
C LEU A 9 34.84 -20.94 -49.57
N LYS A 10 33.57 -21.19 -49.90
CA LYS A 10 32.98 -20.86 -51.21
C LYS A 10 32.84 -19.34 -51.43
N GLY A 11 32.67 -18.56 -50.36
CA GLY A 11 32.55 -17.09 -50.44
C GLY A 11 33.88 -16.34 -50.50
N LEU A 12 35.01 -17.02 -50.22
CA LEU A 12 36.35 -16.42 -50.16
C LEU A 12 37.17 -16.61 -51.45
N ASP A 13 36.58 -17.20 -52.50
CA ASP A 13 37.17 -17.43 -53.83
C ASP A 13 38.59 -18.05 -53.77
N VAL A 14 38.76 -19.04 -52.88
CA VAL A 14 40.05 -19.70 -52.67
C VAL A 14 40.20 -20.84 -53.69
N ASP A 15 41.04 -20.63 -54.71
CA ASP A 15 41.38 -21.64 -55.70
C ASP A 15 42.26 -22.75 -55.08
N PHE A 16 41.79 -24.00 -55.15
CA PHE A 16 42.47 -25.17 -54.58
C PHE A 16 43.48 -25.81 -55.55
N ASN A 17 43.61 -25.31 -56.77
CA ASN A 17 44.56 -25.86 -57.75
C ASN A 17 46.02 -25.46 -57.50
N GLU A 18 46.31 -24.55 -56.56
CA GLU A 18 47.68 -24.29 -56.11
C GLU A 18 48.01 -25.04 -54.80
N LYS A 19 48.96 -25.96 -54.91
CA LYS A 19 49.73 -26.66 -53.86
C LYS A 19 49.06 -26.73 -52.48
N PRO A 20 48.57 -27.92 -52.04
CA PRO A 20 47.75 -28.08 -50.82
C PRO A 20 48.41 -27.58 -49.53
N ASN A 21 49.74 -27.49 -49.48
CA ASN A 21 50.46 -26.98 -48.31
C ASN A 21 50.33 -25.46 -48.11
N ARG A 22 50.14 -24.67 -49.18
CA ARG A 22 50.08 -23.20 -49.06
C ARG A 22 48.71 -22.75 -48.56
N THR A 23 47.65 -23.33 -49.12
CA THR A 23 46.26 -23.09 -48.70
C THR A 23 46.01 -23.57 -47.27
N GLN A 24 46.59 -24.70 -46.87
CA GLN A 24 46.52 -25.17 -45.48
C GLN A 24 47.26 -24.25 -44.50
N TRP A 25 48.39 -23.69 -44.89
CA TRP A 25 49.17 -22.75 -44.06
C TRP A 25 48.50 -21.37 -43.96
N GLU A 26 47.99 -20.84 -45.07
CA GLU A 26 47.19 -19.61 -45.09
C GLU A 26 45.91 -19.77 -44.24
N TRP A 27 45.25 -20.93 -44.31
CA TRP A 27 44.10 -21.23 -43.45
C TRP A 27 44.48 -21.33 -41.98
N HIS A 28 45.61 -21.96 -41.63
CA HIS A 28 46.12 -21.94 -40.25
C HIS A 28 46.42 -20.51 -39.81
N ARG A 29 47.01 -19.68 -40.68
CA ARG A 29 47.29 -18.27 -40.40
C ARG A 29 46.01 -17.47 -40.13
N VAL A 30 44.96 -17.68 -40.93
CA VAL A 30 43.64 -17.05 -40.73
C VAL A 30 42.93 -17.59 -39.48
N LYS A 31 42.98 -18.90 -39.24
CA LYS A 31 42.39 -19.53 -38.05
C LYS A 31 43.09 -19.09 -36.75
N HIS A 32 44.40 -18.86 -36.79
CA HIS A 32 45.19 -18.39 -35.66
C HIS A 32 45.26 -16.85 -35.54
N SER A 33 45.02 -16.09 -36.61
CA SER A 33 44.95 -14.62 -36.55
C SER A 33 43.73 -14.16 -35.73
N PHE A 34 42.65 -14.93 -35.78
CA PHE A 34 41.52 -14.87 -34.83
C PHE A 34 41.74 -15.78 -33.62
N SER A 35 42.86 -15.56 -32.91
CA SER A 35 43.16 -16.29 -31.68
C SER A 35 41.94 -16.30 -30.76
N ILE A 36 41.68 -17.42 -30.10
CA ILE A 36 40.56 -17.59 -29.16
C ILE A 36 40.56 -16.45 -28.13
N ARG A 37 41.75 -15.98 -27.72
CA ARG A 37 41.91 -14.81 -26.84
C ARG A 37 41.37 -13.51 -27.45
N LYS A 38 41.69 -13.22 -28.72
CA LYS A 38 41.16 -12.03 -29.42
C LYS A 38 39.64 -12.10 -29.60
N ARG A 39 39.10 -13.27 -29.97
CA ARG A 39 37.64 -13.46 -30.09
C ARG A 39 36.94 -13.30 -28.74
N LYS A 40 37.48 -13.91 -27.68
CA LYS A 40 36.96 -13.74 -26.32
C LYS A 40 37.00 -12.28 -25.88
N LYS A 41 38.13 -11.59 -26.10
CA LYS A 41 38.27 -10.16 -25.82
C LYS A 41 37.21 -9.32 -26.54
N VAL A 42 36.99 -9.53 -27.84
CA VAL A 42 35.96 -8.80 -28.61
C VAL A 42 34.55 -9.08 -28.08
N ILE A 43 34.25 -10.32 -27.70
CA ILE A 43 32.96 -10.67 -27.10
C ILE A 43 32.79 -9.99 -25.74
N ASP A 44 33.83 -9.99 -24.90
CA ASP A 44 33.81 -9.34 -23.59
C ASP A 44 33.69 -7.81 -23.73
N ASP A 45 34.39 -7.21 -24.71
CA ASP A 45 34.28 -5.77 -25.04
C ASP A 45 32.88 -5.42 -25.56
N LEU A 46 32.29 -6.25 -26.43
CA LEU A 46 30.91 -6.07 -26.91
C LEU A 46 29.88 -6.20 -25.79
N ARG A 47 30.04 -7.16 -24.88
CA ARG A 47 29.18 -7.28 -23.69
C ARG A 47 29.27 -6.03 -22.84
N ARG A 48 30.49 -5.57 -22.57
CA ARG A 48 30.74 -4.35 -21.80
C ARG A 48 30.10 -3.13 -22.47
N TRP A 49 30.25 -2.94 -23.78
CA TRP A 49 29.61 -1.82 -24.48
C TRP A 49 28.09 -1.93 -24.53
N ASN A 50 27.53 -3.13 -24.67
CA ASN A 50 26.09 -3.33 -24.55
C ASN A 50 25.59 -3.01 -23.14
N ASP A 51 26.34 -3.39 -22.10
CA ASP A 51 26.02 -3.05 -20.72
C ASP A 51 26.15 -1.53 -20.45
N ASP A 52 27.15 -0.88 -21.04
CA ASP A 52 27.36 0.57 -20.96
C ASP A 52 26.26 1.34 -21.70
N LEU A 53 25.90 0.90 -22.92
CA LEU A 53 24.79 1.47 -23.70
C LEU A 53 23.47 1.25 -22.99
N ARG A 54 23.24 0.05 -22.45
CA ARG A 54 22.05 -0.25 -21.63
C ARG A 54 21.96 0.72 -20.47
N ARG A 55 23.03 0.91 -19.68
CA ARG A 55 23.07 1.88 -18.56
C ARG A 55 22.91 3.35 -19.00
N ALA A 56 23.36 3.70 -20.20
CA ALA A 56 23.26 5.06 -20.72
C ALA A 56 21.88 5.39 -21.31
N VAL A 57 21.21 4.40 -21.88
CA VAL A 57 19.88 4.53 -22.50
C VAL A 57 18.77 4.27 -21.48
N GLU A 58 18.91 3.20 -20.70
CA GLU A 58 18.08 2.90 -19.54
C GLU A 58 18.68 3.65 -18.35
N LYS A 59 18.46 4.96 -18.29
CA LYS A 59 18.71 5.69 -17.04
C LYS A 59 17.80 5.05 -16.00
N PRO A 60 18.34 4.35 -14.99
CA PRO A 60 17.49 3.74 -13.99
C PRO A 60 16.71 4.85 -13.30
N GLU A 61 15.42 4.60 -13.04
CA GLU A 61 14.56 5.59 -12.38
C GLU A 61 15.11 5.92 -10.98
N MET A 62 15.84 4.97 -10.39
CA MET A 62 16.53 5.10 -9.11
C MET A 62 18.04 4.89 -9.29
N PRO A 63 18.91 5.77 -8.75
CA PRO A 63 20.34 5.49 -8.70
C PRO A 63 20.61 4.26 -7.82
N ALA A 64 21.59 3.44 -8.23
CA ALA A 64 21.97 2.18 -7.58
C ALA A 64 22.53 2.32 -6.15
N GLU A 65 22.54 3.53 -5.57
CA GLU A 65 22.97 3.74 -4.19
C GLU A 65 21.88 3.29 -3.20
N ASP A 66 22.31 2.41 -2.30
CA ASP A 66 21.56 1.77 -1.24
C ASP A 66 21.02 2.83 -0.27
N ASP A 67 19.71 3.07 -0.33
CA ASP A 67 18.98 4.14 0.36
C ASP A 67 18.78 3.87 1.85
N SER A 68 19.77 3.23 2.48
CA SER A 68 19.75 2.81 3.87
C SER A 68 19.39 3.96 4.81
N GLY A 69 19.78 5.21 4.51
CA GLY A 69 19.45 6.37 5.34
C GLY A 69 17.94 6.61 5.52
N THR A 70 17.21 6.74 4.41
CA THR A 70 15.76 7.01 4.43
C THR A 70 14.99 5.80 4.94
N VAL A 71 15.36 4.60 4.46
CA VAL A 71 14.75 3.34 4.92
C VAL A 71 14.92 3.17 6.43
N GLN A 72 16.11 3.43 6.99
CA GLN A 72 16.35 3.31 8.43
C GLN A 72 15.59 4.37 9.24
N LYS A 73 15.42 5.59 8.71
CA LYS A 73 14.57 6.61 9.34
C LYS A 73 13.12 6.15 9.40
N LEU A 74 12.58 5.57 8.32
CA LEU A 74 11.22 5.04 8.27
C LEU A 74 11.03 3.86 9.24
N LYS A 75 11.96 2.89 9.24
CA LYS A 75 11.97 1.77 10.20
C LYS A 75 11.83 2.22 11.65
N ARG A 76 12.57 3.25 12.05
CA ARG A 76 12.53 3.81 13.41
C ARG A 76 11.22 4.54 13.74
N ARG A 77 10.48 5.00 12.73
CA ARG A 77 9.21 5.71 12.91
C ARG A 77 8.03 4.77 13.13
N PHE A 78 8.17 3.49 12.76
CA PHE A 78 7.06 2.56 12.89
C PHE A 78 6.62 2.39 14.34
N ASN A 79 5.34 2.59 14.58
CA ASN A 79 4.72 2.43 15.87
C ASN A 79 3.74 1.25 15.81
N ILE A 80 4.10 0.15 16.46
CA ILE A 80 3.29 -1.08 16.46
C ILE A 80 1.94 -0.89 17.16
N GLU A 81 1.87 -0.10 18.23
CA GLU A 81 0.63 0.15 18.97
C GLU A 81 -0.36 0.93 18.10
N ARG A 82 0.15 1.94 17.39
CA ARG A 82 -0.62 2.70 16.43
C ARG A 82 -1.11 1.83 15.27
N CYS A 83 -0.24 1.02 14.68
CA CYS A 83 -0.62 0.09 13.63
C CYS A 83 -1.76 -0.83 14.09
N ASN A 84 -1.68 -1.36 15.33
CA ASN A 84 -2.75 -2.17 15.91
C ASN A 84 -4.05 -1.38 16.09
N SER A 85 -3.98 -0.14 16.58
CA SER A 85 -5.13 0.74 16.75
C SER A 85 -5.83 1.03 15.41
N ILE A 86 -5.07 1.31 14.35
CA ILE A 86 -5.60 1.53 13.00
C ILE A 86 -6.30 0.27 12.49
N ARG A 87 -5.64 -0.90 12.59
CA ARG A 87 -6.20 -2.19 12.17
C ARG A 87 -7.52 -2.52 12.89
N GLN A 88 -7.56 -2.32 14.21
CA GLN A 88 -8.76 -2.51 15.02
C GLN A 88 -9.87 -1.55 14.61
N CYS A 89 -9.53 -0.28 14.40
CA CYS A 89 -10.48 0.75 14.00
C CYS A 89 -11.11 0.46 12.63
N LEU A 90 -10.30 0.06 11.64
CA LEU A 90 -10.77 -0.29 10.29
C LEU A 90 -11.63 -1.56 10.32
N SER A 91 -11.28 -2.54 11.14
CA SER A 91 -12.10 -3.75 11.33
C SER A 91 -13.45 -3.43 11.98
N SER A 92 -13.46 -2.53 12.96
CA SER A 92 -14.70 -2.05 13.58
C SER A 92 -15.56 -1.23 12.61
N LEU A 93 -14.92 -0.37 11.80
CA LEU A 93 -15.60 0.39 10.74
C LEU A 93 -16.26 -0.54 9.73
N HIS A 94 -15.60 -1.64 9.35
CA HIS A 94 -16.19 -2.66 8.49
C HIS A 94 -17.50 -3.19 9.06
N ARG A 95 -17.47 -3.69 10.31
CA ARG A 95 -18.67 -4.25 10.98
C ARG A 95 -19.78 -3.23 11.12
N ALA A 96 -19.43 -1.97 11.39
CA ALA A 96 -20.38 -0.87 11.47
C ALA A 96 -21.05 -0.61 10.11
N LEU A 97 -20.27 -0.58 9.02
CA LEU A 97 -20.79 -0.43 7.65
C LEU A 97 -21.59 -1.64 7.19
N GLU A 98 -21.14 -2.85 7.50
CA GLU A 98 -21.82 -4.11 7.18
C GLU A 98 -23.22 -4.16 7.79
N ARG A 99 -23.36 -3.73 9.06
CA ARG A 99 -24.69 -3.56 9.68
C ARG A 99 -25.50 -2.46 9.01
N GLY A 100 -24.88 -1.31 8.72
CA GLY A 100 -25.53 -0.19 8.04
C GLY A 100 -26.02 -0.53 6.62
N PHE A 101 -25.33 -1.46 5.94
CA PHE A 101 -25.65 -1.97 4.61
C PHE A 101 -26.34 -3.34 4.63
N GLY A 102 -26.93 -3.77 5.75
CA GLY A 102 -27.63 -5.05 5.88
C GLY A 102 -28.92 -5.19 5.06
N CYS A 103 -29.06 -4.46 3.95
CA CYS A 103 -30.19 -4.49 3.04
C CYS A 103 -29.94 -5.45 1.86
N ALA A 104 -31.01 -5.92 1.20
CA ALA A 104 -30.96 -6.83 0.06
C ALA A 104 -30.94 -6.09 -1.30
N CYS A 105 -30.28 -4.93 -1.37
CA CYS A 105 -30.24 -4.11 -2.57
C CYS A 105 -29.50 -4.81 -3.72
N SER A 106 -29.99 -4.60 -4.94
CA SER A 106 -29.35 -5.07 -6.17
C SER A 106 -29.18 -3.89 -7.13
N PRO A 107 -27.94 -3.52 -7.53
CA PRO A 107 -26.67 -4.15 -7.14
C PRO A 107 -26.31 -3.94 -5.66
N PRO A 108 -25.43 -4.80 -5.08
CA PRO A 108 -24.99 -4.67 -3.69
C PRO A 108 -24.20 -3.38 -3.47
N HIS A 109 -24.30 -2.84 -2.26
CA HIS A 109 -23.55 -1.64 -1.87
C HIS A 109 -22.05 -1.92 -1.81
N GLN A 110 -21.27 -0.88 -2.08
CA GLN A 110 -19.81 -0.95 -1.98
C GLN A 110 -19.31 0.18 -1.10
N ALA A 111 -18.23 -0.08 -0.36
CA ALA A 111 -17.45 0.98 0.27
C ALA A 111 -16.01 0.84 -0.18
N ALA A 112 -15.31 1.96 -0.27
CA ALA A 112 -13.88 1.99 -0.48
C ALA A 112 -13.23 2.87 0.58
N ILE A 113 -12.08 2.44 1.07
CA ILE A 113 -11.25 3.23 1.99
C ILE A 113 -10.09 3.80 1.20
N ASP A 114 -9.90 5.11 1.24
CA ASP A 114 -8.72 5.74 0.69
C ASP A 114 -7.48 5.30 1.47
N LEU A 115 -6.45 4.90 0.74
CA LEU A 115 -5.21 4.38 1.30
C LEU A 115 -4.17 5.51 1.43
N ASP A 116 -4.64 6.66 1.90
CA ASP A 116 -3.84 7.87 2.14
C ASP A 116 -3.00 7.67 3.41
N TRP A 117 -1.88 6.96 3.25
CA TRP A 117 -0.99 6.61 4.35
C TRP A 117 -0.36 7.84 5.00
N GLU A 118 -0.18 8.96 4.28
CA GLU A 118 0.32 10.22 4.83
C GLU A 118 -0.64 10.74 5.90
N THR A 119 -1.94 10.74 5.62
CA THR A 119 -2.95 11.10 6.62
C THR A 119 -3.01 10.06 7.73
N ILE A 120 -3.13 8.77 7.42
CA ILE A 120 -3.25 7.70 8.43
C ILE A 120 -2.07 7.72 9.41
N GLU A 121 -0.87 8.03 8.93
CA GLU A 121 0.36 8.14 9.73
C GLU A 121 0.66 9.55 10.28
N SER A 122 -0.18 10.55 10.05
CA SER A 122 -0.07 11.83 10.77
C SER A 122 -0.59 11.68 12.20
N SER A 123 0.19 12.09 13.21
CA SER A 123 -0.26 12.05 14.63
C SER A 123 -1.53 12.87 14.89
N GLU A 124 -1.89 13.73 13.94
CA GLU A 124 -3.06 14.60 13.99
C GLU A 124 -4.31 13.98 13.34
N ALA A 125 -4.15 12.89 12.56
CA ALA A 125 -5.26 12.32 11.83
C ALA A 125 -6.23 11.61 12.76
N LYS A 126 -7.40 12.23 12.89
CA LYS A 126 -8.54 11.72 13.64
C LYS A 126 -9.62 11.14 12.73
N SER A 127 -9.42 11.13 11.42
CA SER A 127 -10.45 10.70 10.46
C SER A 127 -9.89 9.92 9.27
N PHE A 128 -10.74 9.08 8.69
CA PHE A 128 -10.50 8.34 7.45
C PHE A 128 -11.32 8.95 6.32
N LYS A 129 -10.81 8.87 5.09
CA LYS A 129 -11.61 9.15 3.89
C LYS A 129 -12.17 7.83 3.38
N ILE A 130 -13.48 7.75 3.23
CA ILE A 130 -14.14 6.61 2.60
C ILE A 130 -14.96 7.10 1.42
N ALA A 131 -15.20 6.22 0.46
CA ALA A 131 -16.18 6.43 -0.59
C ALA A 131 -17.25 5.34 -0.50
N LEU A 132 -18.51 5.72 -0.65
CA LEU A 132 -19.64 4.79 -0.64
C LEU A 132 -20.29 4.78 -2.02
N SER A 133 -20.62 3.59 -2.52
CA SER A 133 -21.40 3.41 -3.75
C SER A 133 -22.76 2.79 -3.42
N TYR A 134 -23.78 3.32 -4.09
CA TYR A 134 -25.17 2.88 -3.95
C TYR A 134 -25.70 2.44 -5.31
N GLY A 135 -26.27 1.23 -5.35
CA GLY A 135 -27.01 0.77 -6.52
C GLY A 135 -28.28 1.58 -6.69
N THR A 136 -28.43 2.29 -7.80
CA THR A 136 -29.68 2.99 -8.11
C THR A 136 -30.71 1.99 -8.63
N HIS A 137 -31.87 1.89 -7.99
CA HIS A 137 -32.95 0.99 -8.40
C HIS A 137 -33.68 1.42 -9.70
N SER A 138 -33.22 2.50 -10.36
CA SER A 138 -33.85 3.04 -11.57
C SER A 138 -33.57 2.17 -12.79
N GLN A 139 -34.64 1.74 -13.48
CA GLN A 139 -34.64 0.93 -14.70
C GLN A 139 -33.99 1.59 -15.94
N THR A 140 -33.25 2.69 -15.77
CA THR A 140 -32.52 3.38 -16.83
C THR A 140 -31.07 2.83 -16.91
N PRO A 141 -30.67 2.16 -18.00
CA PRO A 141 -29.38 1.43 -18.09
C PRO A 141 -28.10 2.28 -18.11
N GLN A 142 -28.14 3.56 -17.69
CA GLN A 142 -27.04 4.51 -17.92
C GLN A 142 -26.57 5.28 -16.68
N LEU A 143 -27.19 5.12 -15.50
CA LEU A 143 -26.63 5.72 -14.28
C LEU A 143 -25.57 4.79 -13.69
N LEU A 144 -24.32 5.16 -13.93
CA LEU A 144 -23.10 4.58 -13.35
C LEU A 144 -23.19 4.57 -11.81
N ASP A 145 -22.51 3.61 -11.17
CA ASP A 145 -22.34 3.56 -9.70
C ASP A 145 -21.96 4.95 -9.18
N ILE A 146 -22.87 5.57 -8.41
CA ILE A 146 -22.64 6.90 -7.85
C ILE A 146 -21.76 6.72 -6.61
N TRP A 147 -20.49 7.11 -6.73
CA TRP A 147 -19.55 7.14 -5.61
C TRP A 147 -19.60 8.48 -4.90
N ARG A 148 -19.64 8.46 -3.57
CA ARG A 148 -19.55 9.68 -2.75
C ARG A 148 -18.49 9.55 -1.68
N LYS A 149 -17.59 10.53 -1.63
CA LYS A 149 -16.48 10.62 -0.67
C LYS A 149 -16.95 11.30 0.62
N LEU A 150 -16.54 10.75 1.76
CA LEU A 150 -16.94 11.17 3.10
C LEU A 150 -15.74 11.08 4.05
N HIS A 151 -15.71 11.96 5.04
CA HIS A 151 -14.81 11.82 6.18
C HIS A 151 -15.49 11.09 7.31
N VAL A 152 -14.80 10.12 7.89
CA VAL A 152 -15.27 9.30 9.01
C VAL A 152 -14.35 9.51 10.19
N THR A 153 -14.89 10.01 11.29
CA THR A 153 -14.14 10.23 12.53
C THR A 153 -14.51 9.15 13.54
N PRO A 154 -13.60 8.23 13.90
CA PRO A 154 -13.82 7.31 15.01
C PRO A 154 -13.82 8.05 16.35
N HIS A 155 -14.85 7.79 17.15
CA HIS A 155 -14.94 8.22 18.54
C HIS A 155 -14.67 7.00 19.43
N SER A 156 -13.62 7.10 20.23
CA SER A 156 -13.42 6.14 21.31
C SER A 156 -14.43 6.45 22.41
N PRO A 157 -15.13 5.45 22.96
CA PRO A 157 -15.98 5.67 24.12
C PRO A 157 -15.09 6.23 25.23
N SER A 158 -15.44 7.41 25.73
CA SER A 158 -14.75 7.99 26.89
C SER A 158 -14.86 6.97 28.01
N LYS A 159 -13.73 6.39 28.43
CA LYS A 159 -13.69 5.64 29.69
C LYS A 159 -14.18 6.60 30.75
N ILE A 160 -15.43 6.43 31.18
CA ILE A 160 -15.94 7.06 32.38
C ILE A 160 -15.00 6.54 33.45
N SER A 161 -14.07 7.40 33.88
CA SER A 161 -13.29 7.14 35.08
C SER A 161 -14.34 6.97 36.16
N SER A 162 -14.54 5.74 36.60
CA SER A 162 -15.31 5.44 37.78
C SER A 162 -14.59 6.14 38.92
N SER A 163 -15.01 7.35 39.23
CA SER A 163 -14.71 8.02 40.48
C SER A 163 -15.37 7.18 41.57
N VAL A 164 -14.63 6.17 42.03
CA VAL A 164 -14.94 5.51 43.29
C VAL A 164 -14.91 6.63 44.35
N PRO A 165 -15.99 6.86 45.10
CA PRO A 165 -15.99 7.85 46.16
C PRO A 165 -14.94 7.44 47.19
N ASN A 166 -13.96 8.33 47.36
CA ASN A 166 -12.84 8.17 48.28
C ASN A 166 -13.41 8.15 49.71
N LEU A 167 -13.60 6.96 50.27
CA LEU A 167 -13.90 6.79 51.69
C LEU A 167 -12.65 7.17 52.48
N GLN A 168 -12.70 8.35 53.09
CA GLN A 168 -11.71 8.84 54.04
C GLN A 168 -11.53 7.84 55.18
N ILE A 169 -10.32 7.30 55.30
CA ILE A 169 -9.84 6.62 56.50
C ILE A 169 -9.13 7.68 57.36
N PRO A 170 -9.44 7.81 58.66
CA PRO A 170 -8.75 8.75 59.55
C PRO A 170 -7.34 8.24 59.88
N PRO A 171 -6.38 9.14 60.18
CA PRO A 171 -5.00 8.74 60.43
C PRO A 171 -4.81 8.27 61.88
N PRO A 172 -3.95 7.26 62.13
CA PRO A 172 -3.32 7.13 63.42
C PRO A 172 -1.80 7.39 63.32
N THR A 173 -1.41 8.42 64.07
CA THR A 173 -0.25 8.50 64.97
C THR A 173 1.13 7.97 64.53
N SER A 174 2.02 8.95 64.40
CA SER A 174 3.48 8.93 64.60
C SER A 174 3.98 7.93 65.65
N VAL A 175 4.91 7.06 65.24
CA VAL A 175 6.02 6.62 66.09
C VAL A 175 7.33 6.69 65.30
N ARG A 176 8.24 7.48 65.86
CA ARG A 176 9.63 7.74 65.48
C ARG A 176 10.52 6.57 65.92
N ALA A 177 11.40 6.06 65.05
CA ALA A 177 12.80 5.79 65.39
C ALA A 177 13.65 5.27 64.20
N SER A 178 14.79 5.96 64.01
CA SER A 178 16.13 5.49 63.59
C SER A 178 16.41 4.89 62.20
N SER A 179 17.17 5.68 61.42
CA SER A 179 18.13 5.25 60.38
C SER A 179 19.31 4.45 60.97
N PRO A 180 20.19 3.81 60.16
CA PRO A 180 21.28 4.56 59.50
C PRO A 180 21.77 4.07 58.11
N SER A 181 22.34 5.00 57.33
CA SER A 181 23.53 4.96 56.43
C SER A 181 23.73 3.80 55.42
N SER A 182 24.34 3.91 54.23
CA SER A 182 25.03 4.93 53.39
C SER A 182 25.33 4.23 52.04
N LEU A 183 25.39 4.90 50.88
CA LEU A 183 26.62 5.20 50.10
C LEU A 183 26.12 5.73 48.73
N ARG A 184 26.17 7.03 48.42
CA ARG A 184 27.27 7.81 47.80
C ARG A 184 27.75 7.29 46.43
N SER A 185 27.26 7.92 45.36
CA SER A 185 28.07 8.18 44.16
C SER A 185 27.88 9.64 43.73
N LYS A 186 29.01 10.28 43.42
CA LYS A 186 29.17 11.69 43.04
C LYS A 186 29.35 11.75 41.52
N ILE A 187 28.84 12.79 40.86
CA ILE A 187 29.36 13.39 39.60
C ILE A 187 28.80 14.84 39.52
N PRO A 188 29.53 15.82 38.95
CA PRO A 188 29.52 17.19 39.44
C PRO A 188 28.60 18.16 38.68
N HIS A 189 28.16 19.18 39.42
CA HIS A 189 27.41 20.34 38.95
C HIS A 189 28.29 21.31 38.14
N PHE A 190 27.81 21.71 36.96
CA PHE A 190 28.13 23.01 36.36
C PHE A 190 27.07 24.03 36.79
N ARG A 191 27.53 25.14 37.39
CA ARG A 191 26.73 26.31 37.74
C ARG A 191 26.85 27.36 36.64
N PHE A 192 25.72 27.95 36.23
CA PHE A 192 25.68 29.29 35.65
C PHE A 192 24.55 30.11 36.29
N PRO A 193 24.69 31.45 36.34
CA PRO A 193 23.98 32.29 37.30
C PRO A 193 22.59 32.73 36.83
N SER A 194 21.69 32.83 37.81
CA SER A 194 20.34 33.37 37.71
C SER A 194 20.33 34.89 37.58
N LEU A 195 19.68 35.40 36.54
CA LEU A 195 19.20 36.79 36.48
C LEU A 195 17.72 36.81 36.81
N SER A 196 17.42 37.33 38.00
CA SER A 196 16.09 37.68 38.49
C SER A 196 15.53 38.87 37.71
N ARG A 197 14.31 38.73 37.18
CA ARG A 197 13.49 39.85 36.73
C ARG A 197 12.03 39.63 37.11
N THR A 198 11.60 40.39 38.10
CA THR A 198 10.21 40.66 38.47
C THR A 198 9.48 41.35 37.32
N PRO A 199 8.18 41.08 37.16
CA PRO A 199 7.23 42.19 37.11
C PRO A 199 5.96 41.98 37.95
N SER A 200 5.41 43.13 38.33
CA SER A 200 4.29 43.46 39.23
C SER A 200 2.91 42.85 38.87
N PRO A 201 1.92 42.91 39.78
CA PRO A 201 0.63 42.24 39.61
C PRO A 201 -0.39 43.09 38.84
N PRO A 202 -1.31 42.48 38.06
CA PRO A 202 -2.50 43.15 37.57
C PRO A 202 -3.72 42.89 38.49
N PRO A 203 -4.76 43.74 38.39
CA PRO A 203 -5.80 43.88 39.40
C PRO A 203 -6.93 42.86 39.23
N THR A 204 -7.58 42.55 40.35
CA THR A 204 -8.87 41.85 40.42
C THR A 204 -9.98 42.69 39.79
N PRO A 205 -10.88 42.07 39.01
CA PRO A 205 -12.27 42.50 39.00
C PRO A 205 -13.24 41.35 39.32
N SER A 206 -14.07 41.64 40.32
CA SER A 206 -15.49 41.33 40.46
C SER A 206 -16.06 40.02 39.88
N VAL A 207 -16.46 39.17 40.83
CA VAL A 207 -17.49 38.15 40.72
C VAL A 207 -18.75 38.74 40.07
N LEU A 208 -19.10 38.28 38.87
CA LEU A 208 -20.47 38.28 38.36
C LEU A 208 -20.70 36.92 37.68
N SER A 209 -21.66 36.18 38.23
CA SER A 209 -22.19 34.95 37.69
C SER A 209 -22.65 35.15 36.25
N SER A 210 -21.88 34.67 35.29
CA SER A 210 -22.36 34.38 33.95
C SER A 210 -22.72 32.89 33.92
N ALA A 211 -24.02 32.61 33.87
CA ALA A 211 -24.54 31.28 33.63
C ALA A 211 -23.81 30.68 32.42
N SER A 212 -23.16 29.54 32.62
CA SER A 212 -22.70 28.71 31.52
C SER A 212 -23.94 28.23 30.78
N THR A 213 -24.25 28.89 29.66
CA THR A 213 -25.11 28.31 28.63
C THR A 213 -24.38 27.04 28.19
N ALA A 214 -24.84 25.90 28.69
CA ALA A 214 -24.49 24.60 28.15
C ALA A 214 -24.77 24.68 26.65
N VAL A 215 -23.72 24.66 25.85
CA VAL A 215 -23.85 24.37 24.43
C VAL A 215 -24.37 22.94 24.40
N SER A 216 -25.68 22.81 24.18
CA SER A 216 -26.34 21.55 23.93
C SER A 216 -25.55 20.83 22.85
N ALA A 217 -24.89 19.73 23.22
CA ALA A 217 -24.45 18.74 22.25
C ALA A 217 -25.69 18.39 21.43
N THR A 218 -25.70 18.77 20.15
CA THR A 218 -26.72 18.31 19.22
C THR A 218 -26.70 16.79 19.30
N ALA A 219 -27.83 16.20 19.67
CA ALA A 219 -27.96 14.75 19.75
C ALA A 219 -27.80 14.21 18.32
N SER A 220 -26.58 13.86 17.95
CA SER A 220 -26.30 13.17 16.70
C SER A 220 -27.09 11.86 16.71
N THR A 221 -27.79 11.57 15.63
CA THR A 221 -28.65 10.38 15.54
C THR A 221 -27.83 9.17 15.08
N GLU A 222 -28.07 8.02 15.73
CA GLU A 222 -27.52 6.75 15.28
C GLU A 222 -28.13 6.37 13.93
N ILE A 223 -27.27 6.08 12.96
CA ILE A 223 -27.67 5.62 11.64
C ILE A 223 -27.86 4.11 11.71
N THR A 224 -29.08 3.63 11.55
CA THR A 224 -29.37 2.18 11.57
C THR A 224 -29.38 1.55 10.18
N SER A 225 -29.57 2.36 9.13
CA SER A 225 -29.51 1.92 7.74
C SER A 225 -28.99 3.03 6.83
N LEU A 226 -27.94 2.73 6.07
CA LEU A 226 -27.39 3.63 5.05
C LEU A 226 -28.21 3.60 3.75
N CYS A 227 -28.99 2.53 3.51
CA CYS A 227 -29.73 2.32 2.27
C CYS A 227 -30.93 3.28 2.13
N HIS A 228 -31.57 3.69 3.23
CA HIS A 228 -32.73 4.60 3.18
C HIS A 228 -32.36 6.08 2.98
N ILE A 229 -31.10 6.44 3.26
CA ILE A 229 -30.61 7.81 3.13
C ILE A 229 -30.41 8.16 1.64
N SER A 230 -30.31 7.15 0.76
CA SER A 230 -30.15 7.36 -0.68
C SER A 230 -31.42 7.69 -1.45
N ASP A 231 -32.59 7.32 -0.92
CA ASP A 231 -33.87 7.53 -1.62
C ASP A 231 -34.42 8.95 -1.47
N THR A 232 -33.90 9.76 -0.53
CA THR A 232 -34.38 11.12 -0.29
C THR A 232 -33.57 12.15 -1.09
N ALA A 233 -34.01 12.40 -2.32
CA ALA A 233 -33.73 13.56 -3.17
C ALA A 233 -32.25 13.83 -3.57
N PHE A 234 -32.04 13.81 -4.88
CA PHE A 234 -30.78 13.88 -5.63
C PHE A 234 -29.78 15.02 -5.33
N ASN A 235 -29.98 15.94 -4.37
CA ASN A 235 -29.11 17.14 -4.28
C ASN A 235 -28.63 17.57 -2.88
N LEU A 236 -29.10 17.00 -1.77
CA LEU A 236 -28.56 17.31 -0.43
C LEU A 236 -28.44 16.05 0.43
N TRP A 237 -27.35 15.30 0.21
CA TRP A 237 -26.99 14.14 1.03
C TRP A 237 -26.29 14.58 2.31
N THR A 238 -26.97 15.25 3.23
CA THR A 238 -26.43 15.49 4.57
C THR A 238 -26.47 14.19 5.38
N LEU A 239 -25.46 13.33 5.18
CA LEU A 239 -25.21 12.16 6.03
C LEU A 239 -24.68 12.65 7.38
N GLU A 240 -25.57 13.20 8.20
CA GLU A 240 -25.28 13.64 9.56
C GLU A 240 -25.74 12.56 10.54
N GLY A 241 -24.79 12.01 11.30
CA GLY A 241 -25.07 10.94 12.25
C GLY A 241 -23.83 10.11 12.55
N PHE A 242 -24.03 9.01 13.29
CA PHE A 242 -22.96 8.06 13.56
C PHE A 242 -23.40 6.61 13.34
N LEU A 243 -22.49 5.76 12.88
CA LEU A 243 -22.63 4.32 12.96
C LEU A 243 -21.97 3.79 14.22
N LYS A 244 -22.51 2.72 14.80
CA LYS A 244 -21.96 2.06 15.97
C LYS A 244 -21.55 0.63 15.65
N ASP A 245 -20.40 0.22 16.17
CA ASP A 245 -20.02 -1.19 16.19
C ASP A 245 -20.47 -1.84 17.51
N SER A 246 -21.59 -2.54 17.48
CA SER A 246 -22.14 -3.24 18.64
C SER A 246 -21.38 -4.51 19.05
N ASP A 247 -20.42 -4.99 18.25
CA ASP A 247 -19.61 -6.18 18.59
C ASP A 247 -18.35 -5.82 19.39
N GLU A 248 -17.98 -4.55 19.48
CA GLU A 248 -16.89 -4.08 20.33
C GLU A 248 -17.43 -3.81 21.74
N ASP A 249 -16.81 -4.36 22.80
CA ASP A 249 -17.31 -4.32 24.19
C ASP A 249 -17.74 -2.93 24.69
N GLN A 250 -17.18 -1.87 24.12
CA GLN A 250 -17.45 -0.48 24.50
C GLN A 250 -18.21 0.32 23.43
N GLY A 251 -18.54 -0.30 22.29
CA GLY A 251 -19.36 0.29 21.24
C GLY A 251 -18.74 1.50 20.55
N ARG A 252 -17.67 1.30 19.76
CA ARG A 252 -17.02 2.38 18.99
C ARG A 252 -18.02 3.02 18.04
N GLN A 253 -17.97 4.35 17.94
CA GLN A 253 -18.84 5.14 17.10
C GLN A 253 -18.05 5.79 15.96
N PHE A 254 -18.69 5.95 14.81
CA PHE A 254 -18.12 6.52 13.61
C PHE A 254 -19.03 7.64 13.12
N SER A 255 -18.63 8.89 13.34
CA SER A 255 -19.40 10.03 12.86
C SER A 255 -19.03 10.35 11.42
N PHE A 256 -20.03 10.63 10.60
CA PHE A 256 -19.85 11.10 9.24
C PHE A 256 -19.91 12.62 9.23
N ASP A 257 -18.90 13.24 8.62
CA ASP A 257 -18.90 14.68 8.39
C ASP A 257 -19.11 14.94 6.89
N HIS A 258 -20.16 15.70 6.57
CA HIS A 258 -20.52 16.09 5.22
C HIS A 258 -20.11 17.54 4.89
N ASN A 259 -19.65 18.33 5.87
CA ASN A 259 -19.44 19.78 5.72
C ASN A 259 -18.04 20.16 5.24
N GLN A 260 -17.59 19.57 4.12
CA GLN A 260 -16.41 20.04 3.39
C GLN A 260 -16.75 20.22 1.89
N PRO A 261 -16.99 21.47 1.42
CA PRO A 261 -17.33 21.75 0.03
C PRO A 261 -16.20 21.48 -0.98
N ASP A 262 -15.02 21.06 -0.51
CA ASP A 262 -13.79 20.89 -1.28
C ASP A 262 -13.48 19.44 -1.67
N LEU A 263 -14.31 18.45 -1.27
CA LEU A 263 -14.11 17.08 -1.71
C LEU A 263 -14.41 16.94 -3.20
N PRO A 264 -13.50 16.30 -3.98
CA PRO A 264 -13.70 16.12 -5.40
C PRO A 264 -14.87 15.17 -5.68
N GLU A 265 -15.55 15.43 -6.80
CA GLU A 265 -16.59 14.54 -7.31
C GLU A 265 -15.92 13.29 -7.92
N ILE A 266 -16.32 12.10 -7.46
CA ILE A 266 -15.83 10.84 -8.03
C ILE A 266 -16.64 10.56 -9.31
N ILE A 267 -15.97 10.60 -10.45
CA ILE A 267 -16.55 10.26 -11.75
C ILE A 267 -16.64 8.74 -11.90
N LYS A 268 -15.56 8.03 -11.52
CA LYS A 268 -15.45 6.59 -11.73
C LYS A 268 -14.40 5.96 -10.82
N ALA A 269 -14.66 4.73 -10.37
CA ALA A 269 -13.65 3.82 -9.84
C ALA A 269 -12.98 3.03 -10.98
N VAL A 270 -11.65 3.10 -11.08
CA VAL A 270 -10.87 2.47 -12.14
C VAL A 270 -9.93 1.42 -11.52
N PRO A 271 -10.01 0.13 -11.92
CA PRO A 271 -9.10 -0.88 -11.42
C PRO A 271 -7.64 -0.55 -11.75
N LEU A 272 -6.74 -0.68 -10.77
CA LEU A 272 -5.36 -0.23 -10.91
C LEU A 272 -4.64 -0.85 -12.12
N LYS A 273 -4.87 -2.15 -12.38
CA LYS A 273 -4.30 -2.86 -13.54
C LYS A 273 -4.73 -2.30 -14.90
N SER A 274 -5.94 -1.75 -14.98
CA SER A 274 -6.44 -1.16 -16.23
C SER A 274 -5.65 0.07 -16.65
N LEU A 275 -5.01 0.77 -15.70
CA LEU A 275 -4.13 1.89 -15.99
C LEU A 275 -2.83 1.43 -16.68
N LEU A 276 -2.32 0.25 -16.31
CA LEU A 276 -1.09 -0.32 -16.88
C LEU A 276 -1.31 -0.91 -18.28
N LEU A 277 -2.54 -1.28 -18.64
CA LEU A 277 -2.90 -1.82 -19.96
C LEU A 277 -2.97 -0.76 -21.08
N SER A 278 -2.99 0.53 -20.74
CA SER A 278 -3.23 1.63 -21.70
C SER A 278 -2.13 1.77 -22.78
N HIS A 279 -1.00 1.10 -22.63
CA HIS A 279 0.11 1.16 -23.58
C HIS A 279 -0.07 0.27 -24.83
N GLU A 280 -0.95 -0.74 -24.80
CA GLU A 280 -0.95 -1.79 -25.84
C GLU A 280 -2.15 -1.76 -26.81
N GLN A 281 -3.12 -0.85 -26.65
CA GLN A 281 -4.30 -0.83 -27.52
C GLN A 281 -4.28 0.28 -28.60
N PRO A 282 -4.49 -0.06 -29.89
CA PRO A 282 -4.62 0.91 -30.96
C PRO A 282 -5.96 1.66 -30.89
N ALA A 283 -5.90 2.91 -30.44
CA ALA A 283 -6.69 4.09 -30.84
C ALA A 283 -8.23 4.02 -30.98
N ARG A 284 -8.94 2.96 -30.59
CA ARG A 284 -10.40 2.91 -30.72
C ARG A 284 -11.06 2.47 -29.41
N ARG A 285 -11.49 3.48 -28.64
CA ARG A 285 -12.60 3.49 -27.65
C ARG A 285 -12.29 3.52 -26.15
N GLN A 286 -11.11 3.93 -25.70
CA GLN A 286 -10.93 4.33 -24.29
C GLN A 286 -10.34 5.74 -24.21
N ALA A 287 -10.77 6.49 -23.19
CA ALA A 287 -10.28 7.83 -22.90
C ALA A 287 -8.75 7.80 -22.83
N PRO A 288 -8.06 8.84 -23.34
CA PRO A 288 -6.61 8.87 -23.40
C PRO A 288 -6.06 9.11 -21.98
N TYR A 289 -6.01 8.07 -21.15
CA TYR A 289 -5.36 8.18 -19.86
C TYR A 289 -3.86 8.34 -20.10
N VAL A 290 -3.30 9.44 -19.59
CA VAL A 290 -1.87 9.72 -19.61
C VAL A 290 -1.13 8.57 -18.92
N PRO A 291 -0.02 8.06 -19.49
CA PRO A 291 0.78 7.04 -18.82
C PRO A 291 1.20 7.51 -17.42
N LEU A 292 1.10 6.62 -16.43
CA LEU A 292 1.42 6.95 -15.05
C LEU A 292 2.87 7.39 -14.92
N SER A 293 3.10 8.52 -14.25
CA SER A 293 4.46 8.96 -13.93
C SER A 293 5.12 8.00 -12.93
N ALA A 294 6.46 8.02 -12.84
CA ALA A 294 7.18 7.25 -11.82
C ALA A 294 6.70 7.59 -10.40
N GLU A 295 6.53 8.88 -10.12
CA GLU A 295 5.99 9.36 -8.84
C GLU A 295 4.61 8.73 -8.54
N GLN A 296 3.70 8.71 -9.52
CA GLN A 296 2.37 8.10 -9.36
C GLN A 296 2.49 6.60 -9.11
N ARG A 297 3.31 5.87 -9.87
CA ARG A 297 3.48 4.42 -9.73
C ARG A 297 4.06 4.05 -8.36
N TYR A 298 5.10 4.75 -7.90
CA TYR A 298 5.70 4.48 -6.59
C TYR A 298 4.80 4.96 -5.44
N GLY A 299 4.01 6.02 -5.63
CA GLY A 299 3.00 6.44 -4.66
C GLY A 299 1.90 5.40 -4.48
N MET A 300 1.43 4.81 -5.59
CA MET A 300 0.49 3.69 -5.58
C MET A 300 1.11 2.44 -4.92
N ALA A 301 2.37 2.13 -5.21
CA ALA A 301 3.09 1.01 -4.61
C ALA A 301 3.23 1.16 -3.09
N ALA A 302 3.62 2.35 -2.62
CA ALA A 302 3.73 2.65 -1.18
C ALA A 302 2.37 2.54 -0.49
N SER A 303 1.33 3.13 -1.10
CA SER A 303 -0.03 3.04 -0.60
C SER A 303 -0.52 1.59 -0.50
N ALA A 304 -0.34 0.79 -1.55
CA ALA A 304 -0.67 -0.64 -1.57
C ALA A 304 0.05 -1.44 -0.46
N ALA A 305 1.34 -1.19 -0.21
CA ALA A 305 2.09 -1.86 0.85
C ALA A 305 1.53 -1.52 2.24
N TRP A 306 1.16 -0.26 2.48
CA TRP A 306 0.50 0.17 3.70
C TRP A 306 -0.88 -0.47 3.87
N SER A 307 -1.65 -0.61 2.79
CA SER A 307 -2.96 -1.27 2.80
C SER A 307 -2.87 -2.71 3.22
N VAL A 308 -1.91 -3.47 2.68
CA VAL A 308 -1.67 -4.85 3.10
C VAL A 308 -1.33 -4.88 4.59
N LEU A 309 -0.46 -4.00 5.08
CA LEU A 309 -0.12 -3.93 6.50
C LEU A 309 -1.34 -3.64 7.41
N HIS A 310 -2.26 -2.76 7.00
CA HIS A 310 -3.40 -2.35 7.82
C HIS A 310 -4.69 -3.16 7.60
N LEU A 311 -4.87 -3.77 6.44
CA LEU A 311 -6.13 -4.41 6.05
C LEU A 311 -6.02 -5.93 5.95
N SER A 312 -4.83 -6.51 5.75
CA SER A 312 -4.72 -7.97 5.64
C SER A 312 -5.19 -8.67 6.91
N GLY A 313 -6.01 -9.71 6.73
CA GLY A 313 -6.67 -10.41 7.83
C GLY A 313 -7.90 -9.68 8.39
N SER A 314 -8.34 -8.60 7.74
CA SER A 314 -9.66 -7.99 7.95
C SER A 314 -10.54 -8.23 6.72
N PRO A 315 -11.87 -8.10 6.84
CA PRO A 315 -12.77 -8.30 5.70
C PRO A 315 -12.49 -7.37 4.51
N TRP A 316 -11.93 -6.18 4.73
CA TRP A 316 -11.54 -5.24 3.66
C TRP A 316 -10.56 -5.82 2.65
N LEU A 317 -9.73 -6.77 3.07
CA LEU A 317 -8.71 -7.39 2.24
C LEU A 317 -8.62 -8.87 2.57
N GLY A 318 -9.46 -9.65 1.89
CA GLY A 318 -9.54 -11.09 2.05
C GLY A 318 -8.30 -11.84 1.56
N ASP A 319 -8.37 -13.17 1.66
CA ASP A 319 -7.28 -14.07 1.26
C ASP A 319 -6.99 -14.04 -0.24
N ARG A 320 -7.93 -13.57 -1.05
CA ARG A 320 -7.74 -13.29 -2.47
C ARG A 320 -7.80 -11.79 -2.65
N TRP A 321 -6.64 -11.15 -2.69
CA TRP A 321 -6.57 -9.78 -3.15
C TRP A 321 -6.87 -9.77 -4.65
N ASP A 322 -8.11 -9.45 -4.99
CA ASP A 322 -8.59 -9.45 -6.36
C ASP A 322 -8.36 -8.08 -7.03
N GLU A 323 -8.43 -8.08 -8.36
CA GLU A 323 -8.19 -6.90 -9.20
C GLU A 323 -9.29 -5.85 -9.06
N GLU A 324 -10.45 -6.23 -8.54
CA GLU A 324 -11.63 -5.39 -8.39
C GLU A 324 -11.65 -4.67 -7.03
N GLN A 325 -10.90 -5.17 -6.04
CA GLN A 325 -10.74 -4.61 -4.70
C GLN A 325 -9.74 -3.45 -4.64
N THR A 326 -8.90 -3.25 -5.66
CA THR A 326 -7.94 -2.11 -5.70
C THR A 326 -8.26 -1.18 -6.84
N ASN A 327 -8.84 -0.04 -6.49
CA ASN A 327 -9.26 0.95 -7.46
C ASN A 327 -8.50 2.26 -7.25
N ILE A 328 -8.48 3.09 -8.27
CA ILE A 328 -8.18 4.51 -8.17
C ILE A 328 -9.43 5.28 -8.58
N PHE A 329 -9.73 6.37 -7.88
CA PHE A 329 -10.83 7.24 -8.29
C PHE A 329 -10.35 8.22 -9.36
N LEU A 330 -11.14 8.32 -10.44
CA LEU A 330 -11.10 9.46 -11.35
C LEU A 330 -11.97 10.55 -10.73
N GLU A 331 -11.35 11.66 -10.39
CA GLU A 331 -11.89 12.75 -9.59
C GLU A 331 -11.98 14.03 -10.43
N ARG A 332 -13.03 14.84 -10.20
CA ARG A 332 -13.18 16.17 -10.78
C ARG A 332 -13.29 17.21 -9.67
N LYS A 333 -12.42 18.21 -9.71
CA LYS A 333 -12.55 19.41 -8.86
C LYS A 333 -13.30 20.50 -9.64
N LYS A 334 -14.05 21.35 -8.92
CA LYS A 334 -14.77 22.47 -9.54
C LYS A 334 -13.76 23.40 -10.25
N GLY A 335 -13.83 23.44 -11.58
CA GLY A 335 -12.98 24.29 -12.41
C GLY A 335 -11.66 23.67 -12.87
N ASP A 336 -11.39 22.41 -12.55
CA ASP A 336 -10.20 21.67 -13.00
C ASP A 336 -10.57 20.52 -13.95
N GLY A 337 -9.58 19.96 -14.64
CA GLY A 337 -9.73 18.75 -15.44
C GLY A 337 -10.03 17.50 -14.60
N GLU A 338 -10.28 16.38 -15.29
CA GLU A 338 -10.39 15.08 -14.64
C GLU A 338 -8.99 14.59 -14.25
N ILE A 339 -8.78 14.28 -12.98
CA ILE A 339 -7.51 13.82 -12.44
C ILE A 339 -7.69 12.53 -11.67
N PHE A 340 -6.67 11.68 -11.66
CA PHE A 340 -6.68 10.54 -10.76
C PHE A 340 -6.41 11.02 -9.32
N SER A 341 -7.15 10.45 -8.39
CA SER A 341 -6.86 10.56 -6.95
C SER A 341 -5.40 10.21 -6.67
N ARG A 342 -4.80 10.89 -5.68
CA ARG A 342 -3.37 10.73 -5.36
C ARG A 342 -3.04 9.32 -4.85
N TYR A 343 -3.98 8.67 -4.19
CA TYR A 343 -3.81 7.35 -3.59
C TYR A 343 -4.91 6.40 -4.07
N PRO A 344 -4.59 5.11 -4.28
CA PRO A 344 -5.60 4.09 -4.52
C PRO A 344 -6.52 3.91 -3.31
N CYS A 345 -7.61 3.19 -3.50
CA CYS A 345 -8.55 2.80 -2.49
C CYS A 345 -8.73 1.28 -2.46
N ALA A 346 -8.99 0.74 -1.26
CA ALA A 346 -9.40 -0.64 -1.08
C ALA A 346 -10.92 -0.70 -1.03
N SER A 347 -11.56 -1.32 -2.02
CA SER A 347 -13.01 -1.46 -2.11
C SER A 347 -13.50 -2.82 -1.65
N TYR A 348 -14.61 -2.81 -0.93
CA TYR A 348 -15.33 -3.97 -0.45
C TYR A 348 -16.78 -3.93 -0.90
N ARG A 349 -17.31 -5.08 -1.32
CA ARG A 349 -18.72 -5.25 -1.70
C ARG A 349 -19.47 -5.93 -0.56
N PHE A 350 -20.50 -5.28 -0.04
CA PHE A 350 -21.35 -5.84 1.00
C PHE A 350 -22.39 -6.76 0.35
N LEU A 351 -22.04 -8.04 0.27
CA LEU A 351 -22.94 -9.06 -0.25
C LEU A 351 -23.93 -9.50 0.85
N PRO A 352 -25.18 -9.82 0.51
CA PRO A 352 -26.05 -10.53 1.42
C PRO A 352 -25.40 -11.88 1.79
N PRO A 353 -25.67 -12.44 2.99
CA PRO A 353 -25.12 -13.72 3.40
C PRO A 353 -25.67 -14.84 2.52
N THR A 354 -24.99 -15.13 1.42
CA THR A 354 -25.18 -16.32 0.61
C THR A 354 -24.33 -17.47 1.15
N SER A 355 -24.86 -18.69 0.98
CA SER A 355 -24.33 -19.97 1.45
C SER A 355 -22.79 -20.09 1.37
N PRO A 356 -22.12 -20.73 2.35
CA PRO A 356 -20.66 -20.81 2.40
C PRO A 356 -20.07 -21.33 1.09
N GLU A 357 -19.23 -20.51 0.45
CA GLU A 357 -18.39 -20.95 -0.66
C GLU A 357 -17.50 -22.10 -0.17
N GLN A 358 -17.60 -23.24 -0.86
CA GLN A 358 -16.72 -24.37 -0.59
C GLN A 358 -15.27 -23.96 -0.88
N PRO A 359 -14.32 -24.24 0.03
CA PRO A 359 -12.91 -24.00 -0.23
C PRO A 359 -12.47 -24.91 -1.38
N VAL A 360 -12.27 -24.31 -2.56
CA VAL A 360 -11.60 -24.98 -3.66
C VAL A 360 -10.18 -25.26 -3.19
N ALA A 361 -9.85 -26.54 -3.01
CA ALA A 361 -8.51 -26.98 -2.67
C ALA A 361 -7.54 -26.50 -3.77
N ASP A 362 -6.60 -25.64 -3.38
CA ASP A 362 -5.58 -25.12 -4.29
C ASP A 362 -4.28 -25.89 -4.05
N ASP A 363 -3.97 -26.76 -5.00
CA ASP A 363 -2.78 -27.62 -5.00
C ASP A 363 -1.47 -26.81 -5.03
N PHE A 364 -1.55 -25.48 -5.23
CA PHE A 364 -0.44 -24.54 -5.34
C PHE A 364 -0.10 -23.76 -4.05
N SER A 365 -0.81 -24.04 -2.96
CA SER A 365 -0.64 -23.33 -1.68
C SER A 365 0.78 -23.41 -1.09
N TYR A 366 1.57 -24.42 -1.46
CA TYR A 366 2.96 -24.55 -1.00
C TYR A 366 3.93 -23.52 -1.62
N LEU A 367 3.64 -23.03 -2.83
CA LEU A 367 4.45 -22.01 -3.51
C LEU A 367 4.05 -20.59 -3.14
N ILE A 368 2.79 -20.39 -2.74
CA ILE A 368 2.24 -19.09 -2.36
C ILE A 368 1.65 -19.21 -0.95
N PRO A 369 2.50 -19.13 0.11
CA PRO A 369 2.05 -19.30 1.48
C PRO A 369 1.08 -18.20 1.93
N ASN A 370 1.18 -17.01 1.34
CA ASN A 370 0.27 -15.90 1.57
C ASN A 370 -0.05 -15.20 0.25
N ARG A 371 -1.27 -15.42 -0.24
CA ARG A 371 -1.74 -14.90 -1.53
C ARG A 371 -1.83 -13.38 -1.58
N THR A 372 -2.23 -12.73 -0.49
CA THR A 372 -2.30 -11.26 -0.41
C THR A 372 -0.91 -10.64 -0.54
N VAL A 373 0.08 -11.20 0.17
CA VAL A 373 1.48 -10.74 0.10
C VAL A 373 2.09 -11.04 -1.28
N PHE A 374 1.78 -12.19 -1.87
CA PHE A 374 2.21 -12.50 -3.23
C PHE A 374 1.59 -11.56 -4.27
N ALA A 375 0.29 -11.28 -4.17
CA ALA A 375 -0.39 -10.32 -5.04
C ALA A 375 0.21 -8.92 -4.91
N LEU A 376 0.64 -8.52 -3.70
CA LEU A 376 1.44 -7.31 -3.53
C LEU A 376 2.75 -7.37 -4.30
N GLY A 377 3.50 -8.46 -4.18
CA GLY A 377 4.76 -8.64 -4.89
C GLY A 377 4.60 -8.48 -6.40
N VAL A 378 3.57 -9.11 -6.98
CA VAL A 378 3.20 -8.96 -8.39
C VAL A 378 2.88 -7.50 -8.71
N LEU A 379 2.02 -6.84 -7.93
CA LEU A 379 1.64 -5.45 -8.16
C LEU A 379 2.85 -4.50 -8.08
N LEU A 380 3.77 -4.71 -7.14
CA LEU A 380 5.00 -3.92 -7.01
C LEU A 380 5.88 -4.06 -8.26
N ILE A 381 5.96 -5.26 -8.85
CA ILE A 381 6.68 -5.51 -10.10
C ILE A 381 5.97 -4.83 -11.27
N GLU A 382 4.65 -5.01 -11.41
CA GLU A 382 3.85 -4.42 -12.49
C GLU A 382 3.92 -2.88 -12.48
N LEU A 383 3.83 -2.27 -11.30
CA LEU A 383 3.98 -0.82 -11.12
C LEU A 383 5.39 -0.37 -11.44
N CYS A 384 6.44 -1.12 -11.09
CA CYS A 384 7.84 -0.76 -11.37
C CYS A 384 8.18 -0.87 -12.87
N ILE A 385 7.73 -1.93 -13.54
CA ILE A 385 7.96 -2.15 -14.97
C ILE A 385 6.96 -1.35 -15.83
N ASN A 386 5.91 -0.81 -15.21
CA ASN A 386 4.79 -0.12 -15.86
C ASN A 386 4.12 -1.00 -16.93
N ARG A 387 3.98 -2.30 -16.64
CA ARG A 387 3.40 -3.27 -17.55
C ARG A 387 2.72 -4.37 -16.74
N PRO A 388 1.46 -4.72 -17.06
CA PRO A 388 0.80 -5.83 -16.38
C PRO A 388 1.40 -7.15 -16.86
N PHE A 389 1.42 -8.16 -16.00
CA PHE A 389 1.62 -9.52 -16.48
C PHE A 389 0.41 -9.88 -17.34
N ALA A 390 0.65 -10.25 -18.61
CA ALA A 390 -0.43 -10.62 -19.53
C ALA A 390 -1.36 -11.62 -18.84
N ASN A 391 -2.66 -11.29 -18.79
CA ASN A 391 -3.67 -11.99 -17.99
C ASN A 391 -3.74 -13.49 -18.29
N ILE A 392 -3.04 -14.34 -17.52
CA ILE A 392 -3.37 -15.76 -17.36
C ILE A 392 -4.43 -15.89 -16.24
N ARG A 393 -5.48 -15.08 -16.31
CA ARG A 393 -6.58 -15.06 -15.32
C ARG A 393 -7.97 -15.06 -15.94
N GLN A 394 -8.10 -15.53 -17.18
CA GLN A 394 -9.43 -15.91 -17.67
C GLN A 394 -9.67 -17.38 -17.40
N THR A 395 -10.72 -17.61 -16.62
CA THR A 395 -11.39 -18.87 -16.30
C THR A 395 -10.95 -19.50 -14.98
N SER A 396 -11.74 -19.22 -13.96
CA SER A 396 -11.79 -19.86 -12.65
C SER A 396 -12.22 -21.34 -12.70
N GLU A 397 -11.87 -22.05 -13.77
CA GLU A 397 -12.11 -23.49 -13.89
C GLU A 397 -10.76 -24.15 -14.20
N SER A 398 -10.10 -24.58 -13.13
CA SER A 398 -8.96 -25.49 -13.16
C SER A 398 -7.78 -25.05 -14.04
N LEU A 399 -7.08 -23.98 -13.65
CA LEU A 399 -5.69 -23.81 -14.09
C LEU A 399 -4.90 -25.06 -13.70
N THR A 400 -4.23 -25.67 -14.66
CA THR A 400 -3.33 -26.79 -14.39
C THR A 400 -2.14 -26.27 -13.56
N ALA A 401 -1.63 -27.10 -12.64
CA ALA A 401 -0.48 -26.75 -11.80
C ALA A 401 0.75 -26.26 -12.60
N ALA A 402 0.88 -26.70 -13.86
CA ALA A 402 1.91 -26.25 -14.79
C ALA A 402 1.80 -24.75 -15.15
N LEU A 403 0.60 -24.25 -15.48
CA LEU A 403 0.39 -22.85 -15.83
C LEU A 403 0.64 -21.90 -14.64
N GLN A 404 0.32 -22.36 -13.42
CA GLN A 404 0.61 -21.60 -12.20
C GLN A 404 2.12 -21.54 -11.90
N LEU A 405 2.85 -22.63 -12.18
CA LEU A 405 4.31 -22.66 -12.02
C LEU A 405 5.01 -21.76 -13.03
N ASP A 406 4.58 -21.80 -14.30
CA ASP A 406 5.08 -20.91 -15.35
C ASP A 406 4.85 -19.44 -14.97
N TYR A 407 3.65 -19.11 -14.51
CA TYR A 407 3.33 -17.76 -14.02
C TYR A 407 4.24 -17.33 -12.85
N TYR A 408 4.45 -18.20 -11.86
CA TYR A 408 5.34 -17.90 -10.75
C TYR A 408 6.79 -17.67 -11.23
N GLN A 409 7.27 -18.48 -12.17
CA GLN A 409 8.61 -18.33 -12.75
C GLN A 409 8.74 -17.02 -13.55
N ASP A 410 7.71 -16.66 -14.32
CA ASP A 410 7.65 -15.39 -15.05
C ASP A 410 7.77 -14.22 -14.08
N VAL A 411 6.98 -14.22 -12.99
CA VAL A 411 7.04 -13.18 -11.95
C VAL A 411 8.44 -13.10 -11.32
N VAL A 412 9.04 -14.24 -10.96
CA VAL A 412 10.38 -14.28 -10.36
C VAL A 412 11.45 -13.79 -11.35
N SER A 413 11.33 -14.09 -12.64
CA SER A 413 12.28 -13.66 -13.67
C SER A 413 12.39 -12.15 -13.81
N LYS A 414 11.34 -11.41 -13.42
CA LYS A 414 11.25 -9.95 -13.48
C LYS A 414 11.88 -9.22 -12.30
N LEU A 415 12.26 -9.92 -11.24
CA LEU A 415 12.84 -9.28 -10.04
C LEU A 415 14.17 -8.57 -10.33
N GLU A 416 14.99 -9.10 -11.24
CA GLU A 416 16.26 -8.45 -11.61
C GLU A 416 16.02 -7.15 -12.39
N GLU A 417 15.03 -7.14 -13.27
CA GLU A 417 14.61 -5.92 -13.97
C GLU A 417 14.11 -4.85 -12.99
N VAL A 418 13.37 -5.25 -11.95
CA VAL A 418 12.93 -4.35 -10.89
C VAL A 418 14.11 -3.75 -10.11
N ARG A 419 15.15 -4.54 -9.79
CA ARG A 419 16.37 -4.02 -9.13
C ARG A 419 17.09 -3.00 -10.01
N LEU A 420 17.18 -3.28 -11.31
CA LEU A 420 17.80 -2.35 -12.26
C LEU A 420 17.02 -1.04 -12.37
N ILE A 421 15.69 -1.07 -12.32
CA ILE A 421 14.84 0.13 -12.47
C ILE A 421 14.75 0.93 -11.15
N ALA A 422 14.37 0.25 -10.05
CA ALA A 422 13.97 0.88 -8.79
C ALA A 422 15.00 0.72 -7.65
N GLY A 423 16.12 0.05 -7.91
CA GLY A 423 17.19 -0.21 -6.95
C GLY A 423 16.93 -1.43 -6.05
N ASP A 424 17.98 -1.86 -5.35
CA ASP A 424 17.98 -3.09 -4.55
C ASP A 424 16.95 -3.05 -3.43
N SER A 425 16.78 -1.91 -2.75
CA SER A 425 15.81 -1.76 -1.66
C SER A 425 14.37 -2.09 -2.09
N TYR A 426 13.92 -1.55 -3.23
CA TYR A 426 12.60 -1.85 -3.78
C TYR A 426 12.53 -3.28 -4.34
N GLY A 427 13.56 -3.71 -5.07
CA GLY A 427 13.63 -5.06 -5.62
C GLY A 427 13.60 -6.16 -4.56
N ASP A 428 14.29 -5.97 -3.44
CA ASP A 428 14.28 -6.88 -2.29
C ASP A 428 12.93 -6.91 -1.59
N ALA A 429 12.23 -5.78 -1.51
CA ALA A 429 10.86 -5.73 -0.98
C ALA A 429 9.90 -6.53 -1.88
N ALA A 430 9.98 -6.34 -3.20
CA ALA A 430 9.19 -7.11 -4.16
C ALA A 430 9.52 -8.62 -4.08
N GLU A 431 10.81 -8.98 -4.02
CA GLU A 431 11.25 -10.37 -3.88
C GLU A 431 10.73 -11.02 -2.59
N ARG A 432 10.80 -10.32 -1.46
CA ARG A 432 10.26 -10.82 -0.17
C ARG A 432 8.77 -11.10 -0.26
N CYS A 433 8.02 -10.28 -0.97
CA CYS A 433 6.60 -10.49 -1.21
C CYS A 433 6.34 -11.72 -2.10
N VAL A 434 7.03 -11.82 -3.23
CA VAL A 434 6.84 -12.92 -4.21
C VAL A 434 7.30 -14.27 -3.65
N LYS A 435 8.49 -14.33 -3.05
CA LYS A 435 9.08 -15.58 -2.53
C LYS A 435 8.71 -15.86 -1.07
N PHE A 436 7.97 -14.96 -0.43
CA PHE A 436 7.57 -15.04 0.97
C PHE A 436 8.74 -15.24 1.96
N THR A 437 9.89 -14.59 1.70
CA THR A 437 11.14 -14.77 2.45
C THR A 437 11.20 -13.89 3.71
N PHE A 438 10.26 -14.08 4.63
CA PHE A 438 10.25 -13.42 5.94
C PHE A 438 10.96 -14.26 7.02
N PRO A 439 11.64 -13.63 8.00
CA PRO A 439 12.31 -14.35 9.06
C PRO A 439 11.32 -14.95 10.08
N GLY A 440 11.66 -16.11 10.64
CA GLY A 440 10.84 -16.81 11.65
C GLY A 440 10.13 -18.06 11.12
N ARG A 441 9.35 -18.71 11.97
CA ARG A 441 8.58 -19.92 11.61
C ARG A 441 7.31 -19.54 10.84
N ASP A 442 6.91 -20.35 9.86
CA ASP A 442 5.78 -20.05 8.97
C ASP A 442 4.45 -19.82 9.69
N LEU A 443 4.20 -20.56 10.78
CA LEU A 443 3.01 -20.38 11.63
C LEU A 443 2.86 -18.97 12.22
N TYR A 444 3.96 -18.22 12.34
CA TYR A 444 3.96 -16.85 12.87
C TYR A 444 4.04 -15.78 11.76
N LYS A 445 4.13 -16.17 10.48
CA LYS A 445 4.20 -15.25 9.34
C LYS A 445 2.81 -14.83 8.88
N ASN A 446 2.04 -14.24 9.79
CA ASN A 446 0.71 -13.71 9.47
C ASN A 446 0.47 -12.36 10.15
N PHE A 447 -0.46 -11.58 9.60
CA PHE A 447 -0.76 -10.24 10.10
C PHE A 447 -1.50 -10.21 11.44
N ILE A 448 -1.81 -11.35 12.05
CA ILE A 448 -2.34 -11.44 13.43
C ILE A 448 -1.20 -11.20 14.43
N PHE A 449 0.02 -11.61 14.10
CA PHE A 449 1.19 -11.41 14.97
C PHE A 449 1.86 -10.05 14.76
N SER A 450 2.06 -9.31 15.85
CA SER A 450 2.74 -8.01 15.84
C SER A 450 4.16 -8.08 15.30
N GLN A 451 4.86 -9.18 15.60
CA GLN A 451 6.21 -9.43 15.09
C GLN A 451 6.25 -9.48 13.57
N PHE A 452 5.30 -10.17 12.93
CA PHE A 452 5.25 -10.21 11.47
C PHE A 452 4.86 -8.84 10.88
N ARG A 453 3.96 -8.08 11.53
CA ARG A 453 3.65 -6.70 11.11
C ARG A 453 4.90 -5.82 11.11
N GLN A 454 5.74 -5.91 12.14
CA GLN A 454 7.03 -5.22 12.19
C GLN A 454 7.96 -5.67 11.07
N GLN A 455 8.13 -6.98 10.88
CA GLN A 455 8.99 -7.54 9.84
C GLN A 455 8.53 -7.14 8.42
N PHE A 456 7.22 -7.14 8.19
CA PHE A 456 6.62 -6.71 6.95
C PHE A 456 6.83 -5.22 6.72
N TYR A 457 6.65 -4.40 7.75
CA TYR A 457 6.97 -2.98 7.66
C TYR A 457 8.44 -2.74 7.30
N ASP A 458 9.36 -3.37 8.03
CA ASP A 458 10.80 -3.18 7.83
C ASP A 458 11.29 -3.74 6.49
N GLY A 459 10.70 -4.85 6.04
CA GLY A 459 11.13 -5.56 4.85
C GLY A 459 10.45 -5.09 3.56
N VAL A 460 9.29 -4.44 3.64
CA VAL A 460 8.47 -4.10 2.48
C VAL A 460 8.03 -2.65 2.50
N VAL A 461 7.29 -2.23 3.53
CA VAL A 461 6.67 -0.89 3.55
C VAL A 461 7.71 0.22 3.56
N ALA A 462 8.68 0.17 4.48
CA ALA A 462 9.71 1.21 4.58
C ALA A 462 10.59 1.31 3.31
N PRO A 463 11.09 0.21 2.72
CA PRO A 463 11.77 0.23 1.42
C PRO A 463 10.96 0.87 0.29
N VAL A 464 9.71 0.44 0.10
CA VAL A 464 8.85 0.93 -0.99
C VAL A 464 8.48 2.39 -0.79
N GLN A 465 8.18 2.79 0.45
CA GLN A 465 7.91 4.18 0.79
C GLN A 465 9.14 5.08 0.59
N ALA A 466 10.35 4.61 0.93
CA ALA A 466 11.57 5.37 0.68
C ALA A 466 11.77 5.65 -0.81
N THR A 467 11.50 4.67 -1.68
CA THR A 467 11.51 4.85 -3.13
C THR A 467 10.57 5.97 -3.57
N TYR A 468 9.34 5.99 -3.06
CA TYR A 468 8.38 7.05 -3.39
C TYR A 468 8.83 8.45 -2.93
N LEU A 469 9.38 8.56 -1.71
CA LEU A 469 9.80 9.84 -1.16
C LEU A 469 10.92 10.53 -1.97
N ARG A 470 11.72 9.76 -2.73
CA ARG A 470 12.74 10.35 -3.64
C ARG A 470 12.15 11.20 -4.77
N PHE A 471 10.86 11.06 -5.06
CA PHE A 471 10.16 11.86 -6.09
C PHE A 471 9.44 13.08 -5.53
N GLN A 472 9.43 13.25 -4.20
CA GLN A 472 8.85 14.42 -3.53
C GLN A 472 9.87 15.53 -3.22
N ASP A 473 11.16 15.20 -3.26
CA ASP A 473 12.30 16.13 -3.11
C ASP A 473 12.66 16.77 -4.46
#